data_AF-A0A9P5QNU7-F1
#
_entry.id   AF-A0A9P5QNU7-F1
#
_cell.length_a   1.000
_cell.length_b   1.000
_cell.length_c   1.000
_cell.angle_alpha   90.00
_cell.angle_beta   90.00
_cell.angle_gamma   90.00
#
_symmetry.space_group_name_H-M   'P 1'
#
loop_
_entity.id
_entity.type
_entity.pdbx_description
1 polymer ?
#
loop_
_entity_poly.entity_id
_entity_poly.type
_entity_poly.pdbx_seq_one_letter_code
_entity_poly.pdbx_strand_id
1 'polypeptide(L)' 'PYQLKNLLSFKMFLFRVLRPHDNPLMGLYPTDPSAQIQIKDHIERGGSHNFVRSQFISTMRNLEVALRW' A
#
# COMPACT_ATOMS: atom_id res chain seq x y z
N PRO A 1 4.06 -38.53 0.25
CA PRO A 1 5.13 -37.51 0.08
C PRO A 1 4.74 -36.37 -0.89
N TYR A 2 3.60 -35.70 -0.63
CA TYR A 2 3.02 -34.67 -1.51
C TYR A 2 2.61 -33.41 -0.70
N GLN A 3 3.50 -32.77 0.07
CA GLN A 3 3.08 -31.57 0.83
C GLN A 3 4.12 -30.46 1.00
N LEU A 4 5.22 -30.41 0.23
CA LEU A 4 6.21 -29.33 0.38
C LEU A 4 6.42 -28.44 -0.85
N LYS A 5 5.86 -28.76 -2.01
CA LYS A 5 6.04 -27.93 -3.24
C LYS A 5 5.04 -26.78 -3.40
N ASN A 6 3.94 -26.73 -2.62
CA ASN A 6 2.89 -25.71 -2.76
C ASN A 6 3.02 -24.50 -1.82
N LEU A 7 3.97 -24.49 -0.89
CA LEU A 7 4.13 -23.37 0.06
C LEU A 7 4.88 -22.15 -0.53
N LEU A 8 5.60 -22.33 -1.65
CA LEU A 8 6.27 -21.22 -2.35
C LEU A 8 5.35 -20.51 -3.37
N SER A 9 4.17 -21.06 -3.66
CA SER A 9 3.28 -20.56 -4.73
C SER A 9 2.41 -19.37 -4.33
N PHE A 10 2.56 -18.82 -3.11
CA PHE A 10 1.71 -17.73 -2.61
C PHE A 10 2.51 -16.50 -2.11
N LYS A 11 3.74 -16.30 -2.58
CA LYS A 11 4.43 -15.02 -2.35
C LYS A 11 3.80 -13.94 -3.21
N MET A 12 2.79 -13.28 -2.68
CA MET A 12 2.17 -12.12 -3.30
C MET A 12 2.99 -10.87 -2.94
N PHE A 13 3.70 -10.33 -3.93
CA PHE A 13 4.40 -9.07 -3.79
C PHE A 13 3.44 -7.90 -3.99
N LEU A 14 3.58 -6.88 -3.15
CA LEU A 14 2.90 -5.60 -3.26
C LEU A 14 3.94 -4.51 -3.46
N PHE A 15 3.59 -3.55 -4.30
CA PHE A 15 4.40 -2.39 -4.63
C PHE A 15 3.75 -1.13 -4.06
N ARG A 16 4.57 -0.15 -3.69
CA ARG A 16 4.13 1.16 -3.25
C ARG A 16 5.01 2.22 -3.90
N VAL A 17 4.37 3.24 -4.44
CA VAL A 17 5.04 4.47 -4.87
C VAL A 17 5.34 5.28 -3.61
N LEU A 18 6.63 5.53 -3.35
CA LEU A 18 7.07 6.29 -2.18
C LEU A 18 6.72 7.77 -2.35
N ARG A 19 6.18 8.36 -1.28
CA ARG A 19 5.92 9.80 -1.20
C ARG A 19 7.14 10.53 -0.63
N PRO A 20 7.26 11.86 -0.81
CA PRO A 20 8.39 12.62 -0.27
C PRO A 20 8.62 12.49 1.24
N HIS A 21 7.57 12.14 2.01
CA HIS A 21 7.62 11.95 3.46
C HIS A 21 7.74 10.49 3.89
N ASP A 22 7.74 9.52 2.96
CA ASP A 22 7.94 8.11 3.30
C ASP A 22 9.44 7.84 3.49
N ASN A 23 9.81 7.15 4.57
CA ASN A 23 11.18 6.66 4.79
C ASN A 23 11.20 5.13 4.83
N PRO A 24 11.60 4.44 3.75
CA PRO A 24 11.57 2.98 3.70
C PRO A 24 12.51 2.31 4.71
N LEU A 25 13.55 2.99 5.19
CA LEU A 25 14.48 2.45 6.19
C LEU A 25 13.85 2.36 7.58
N MET A 26 12.85 3.19 7.87
CA MET A 26 12.11 3.18 9.14
C MET A 26 10.84 2.32 9.09
N GLY A 27 10.48 1.84 7.90
CA GLY A 27 9.18 1.24 7.64
C GLY A 27 8.15 2.26 7.16
N LEU A 28 7.09 1.74 6.58
CA LEU A 28 6.00 2.54 6.04
C LEU A 28 4.87 2.62 7.06
N TYR A 29 4.42 3.85 7.33
CA TYR A 29 3.35 4.10 8.29
C TYR A 29 2.17 4.80 7.62
N PRO A 30 0.94 4.58 8.09
CA PRO A 30 -0.18 5.42 7.72
C PRO A 30 0.08 6.86 8.15
N THR A 31 -0.44 7.80 7.39
CA THR A 31 -0.28 9.23 7.68
C THR A 31 -0.98 9.68 8.97
N ASP A 32 -2.01 8.96 9.39
CA ASP A 32 -2.62 9.07 10.71
C ASP A 32 -3.20 7.70 11.11
N PRO A 33 -2.46 6.90 11.91
CA PRO A 33 -2.92 5.59 12.35
C PRO A 33 -4.22 5.61 13.16
N SER A 34 -4.59 6.77 13.72
CA SER A 34 -5.79 6.93 14.56
C SER A 34 -7.02 7.40 13.78
N ALA A 35 -6.87 7.72 12.49
CA ALA A 35 -7.97 8.14 11.65
C ALA A 35 -9.05 7.06 11.55
N GLN A 36 -10.31 7.51 11.44
CA GLN A 36 -11.49 6.64 11.31
C GLN A 36 -12.22 6.89 9.98
N ILE A 37 -11.47 7.11 8.90
CA ILE A 37 -12.09 7.30 7.58
C ILE A 37 -12.55 5.96 7.02
N GLN A 38 -13.60 5.96 6.19
CA GLN A 38 -14.05 4.72 5.56
C GLN A 38 -13.10 4.32 4.43
N ILE A 39 -13.05 3.01 4.12
CA ILE A 39 -12.26 2.49 2.99
C ILE A 39 -12.68 3.16 1.69
N LYS A 40 -13.99 3.38 1.49
CA LYS A 40 -14.52 4.09 0.31
C LYS A 40 -13.92 5.49 0.19
N ASP A 41 -13.91 6.26 1.28
CA ASP A 41 -13.33 7.60 1.30
C ASP A 41 -11.82 7.59 1.01
N HIS A 42 -11.10 6.59 1.53
CA HIS A 42 -9.67 6.42 1.25
C HIS A 42 -9.40 6.20 -0.24
N ILE A 43 -10.20 5.36 -0.89
CA ILE A 43 -10.04 5.03 -2.32
C ILE A 43 -10.38 6.23 -3.19
N GLU A 44 -11.54 6.86 -2.95
CA GLU A 44 -12.02 7.98 -3.75
C GLU A 44 -11.11 9.22 -3.65
N ARG A 45 -10.42 9.39 -2.52
CA ARG A 45 -9.60 10.58 -2.24
C ARG A 45 -8.09 10.33 -2.32
N GLY A 46 -7.66 9.08 -2.46
CA GLY A 46 -6.25 8.66 -2.34
C GLY A 46 -5.28 9.29 -3.34
N GLY A 47 -5.77 9.79 -4.47
CA GLY A 47 -5.00 10.50 -5.50
C GLY A 47 -5.20 12.03 -5.52
N SER A 48 -6.01 12.58 -4.62
CA SER A 48 -6.33 14.01 -4.64
C SER A 48 -5.23 14.85 -3.97
N HIS A 49 -4.96 16.05 -4.52
CA HIS A 49 -4.00 17.03 -3.98
C HIS A 49 -4.34 17.47 -2.54
N ASN A 50 -5.59 17.24 -2.10
CA ASN A 50 -6.04 17.49 -0.74
C ASN A 50 -5.91 16.21 0.07
N PHE A 51 -4.67 15.82 0.35
CA PHE A 51 -4.33 14.62 1.08
C PHE A 51 -5.04 14.57 2.44
N VAL A 52 -6.11 13.77 2.55
CA VAL A 52 -6.79 13.51 3.82
C VAL A 52 -5.98 12.46 4.56
N ARG A 53 -5.58 12.80 5.79
CA ARG A 53 -4.88 11.86 6.67
C ARG A 53 -5.74 10.60 6.86
N SER A 54 -5.12 9.44 6.71
CA SER A 54 -5.79 8.15 6.84
C SER A 54 -4.94 7.12 7.56
N GLN A 55 -5.64 6.11 8.09
CA GLN A 55 -5.10 4.93 8.74
C GLN A 55 -4.68 3.84 7.75
N PHE A 56 -4.82 4.08 6.45
CA PHE A 56 -4.51 3.11 5.40
C PHE A 56 -3.23 3.44 4.63
N ILE A 57 -2.56 2.39 4.16
CA ILE A 57 -1.37 2.48 3.30
C ILE A 57 -1.74 1.94 1.92
N SER A 58 -1.76 2.81 0.93
CA SER A 58 -2.01 2.41 -0.45
C SER A 58 -0.85 1.58 -1.00
N THR A 59 -1.19 0.44 -1.59
CA THR A 59 -0.27 -0.49 -2.28
C THR A 59 -0.95 -1.02 -3.55
N MET A 60 -0.18 -1.62 -4.45
CA MET A 60 -0.68 -2.21 -5.68
C MET A 60 0.06 -3.48 -6.06
N ARG A 61 -0.59 -4.37 -6.81
CA ARG A 61 0.03 -5.63 -7.28
C ARG A 61 0.74 -5.49 -8.63
N ASN A 62 0.38 -4.47 -9.40
CA ASN A 62 0.92 -4.27 -10.74
C ASN A 62 2.13 -3.33 -10.67
N LEU A 63 3.33 -3.88 -10.89
CA LEU A 63 4.58 -3.12 -10.92
C LEU A 63 4.59 -2.07 -12.04
N GLU A 64 4.05 -2.39 -13.21
CA GLU A 64 4.01 -1.47 -14.35
C GLU A 64 3.18 -0.23 -14.05
N VAL A 65 2.07 -0.38 -13.32
CA VAL A 65 1.27 0.76 -12.85
C VAL A 65 2.07 1.60 -11.85
N ALA A 66 2.84 0.97 -10.97
CA ALA A 66 3.66 1.69 -9.99
C ALA A 66 4.76 2.54 -10.64
N LEU A 67 5.36 2.03 -11.72
CA LEU A 67 6.45 2.70 -12.43
C LEU A 67 6.00 3.87 -13.31
N ARG A 68 4.70 3.99 -13.62
CA ARG A 68 4.13 5.05 -14.46
C ARG A 68 3.60 6.25 -13.69
N TRP A 69 3.57 6.17 -12.36
CA TRP A 69 3.11 7.25 -11.48
C TRP A 69 4.25 8.24 -11.23
#